data_AF-A3YVX5-F1
#
_entry.id   AF-A3YVX5-F1
#
_cell.length_a   1.000
_cell.length_b   1.000
_cell.length_c   1.000
_cell.angle_alpha   90.00
_cell.angle_beta   90.00
_cell.angle_gamma   90.00
#
_symmetry.space_group_name_H-M   'P 1'
#
loop_
_entity.id
_entity.type
_entity.pdbx_description
1 polymer ?
#
loop_
_entity_poly.entity_id
_entity_poly.type
_entity_poly.pdbx_seq_one_letter_code
_entity_poly.pdbx_strand_id
1 'polypeptide(L)' 'MEARRAPPEDDNIRLTFLVSDGLYFGEGPMTVMQREPLAAPILQTATELLQAVVATGAT' A
#
# COMPACT_ATOMS: atom_id res chain seq x y z
N MET A 1 22.44 -5.63 -0.72
CA MET A 1 21.08 -5.27 -1.18
C MET A 1 20.16 -6.42 -0.84
N GLU A 2 19.00 -6.15 -0.23
CA GLU A 2 17.96 -7.17 -0.03
C GLU A 2 17.47 -7.67 -1.39
N ALA A 3 17.29 -8.99 -1.53
CA ALA A 3 16.79 -9.57 -2.77
C ALA A 3 15.33 -9.16 -3.01
N ARG A 4 14.95 -8.96 -4.27
CA ARG A 4 13.56 -8.64 -4.64
C ARG A 4 12.62 -9.76 -4.16
N ARG A 5 11.63 -9.42 -3.33
CA ARG A 5 10.60 -10.37 -2.90
C ARG A 5 9.76 -10.83 -4.09
N ALA A 6 9.25 -12.07 -4.02
CA ALA A 6 8.22 -12.56 -4.92
C ALA A 6 7.00 -11.61 -4.91
N PRO A 7 6.16 -11.61 -5.96
CA PRO A 7 4.89 -10.89 -5.93
C PRO A 7 4.08 -11.21 -4.65
N PRO A 8 3.20 -10.29 -4.19
CA PRO A 8 2.24 -10.62 -3.14
C PRO A 8 1.40 -11.83 -3.52
N GLU A 9 0.91 -12.57 -2.54
CA GLU A 9 -0.09 -13.60 -2.77
C GLU A 9 -1.37 -12.99 -3.36
N ASP A 10 -2.18 -13.82 -4.04
CA ASP A 10 -3.45 -13.38 -4.59
C ASP A 10 -4.33 -12.73 -3.52
N ASP A 11 -5.02 -11.64 -3.88
CA ASP A 11 -5.86 -10.80 -3.01
C ASP A 11 -5.15 -10.08 -1.86
N ASN A 12 -3.83 -10.25 -1.69
CA ASN A 12 -3.04 -9.46 -0.75
C ASN A 12 -2.57 -8.15 -1.38
N ILE A 13 -2.50 -7.12 -0.54
CA ILE A 13 -1.78 -5.88 -0.85
C ILE A 13 -0.45 -5.90 -0.10
N ARG A 14 0.57 -5.24 -0.66
CA ARG A 14 1.86 -5.04 0.00
C ARG A 14 2.23 -3.56 0.07
N LEU A 15 2.52 -3.09 1.28
CA LEU A 15 3.14 -1.79 1.53
C LEU A 15 4.63 -2.01 1.81
N THR A 16 5.48 -1.17 1.20
CA THR A 16 6.93 -1.16 1.42
C THR A 16 7.35 0.22 1.89
N PHE A 17 7.96 0.28 3.07
CA PHE A 17 8.49 1.50 3.65
C PHE A 17 10.01 1.50 3.52
N LEU A 18 10.54 2.52 2.86
CA LEU A 18 11.97 2.78 2.86
C LEU A 18 12.30 3.73 4.01
N VAL A 19 13.14 3.27 4.93
CA VAL A 19 13.64 4.01 6.09
C VAL A 19 15.17 3.92 6.14
N SER A 20 15.79 4.67 7.05
CA SER A 20 17.24 4.86 7.11
C SER A 20 18.05 3.56 7.26
N ASP A 21 17.48 2.54 7.90
CA ASP A 21 18.10 1.24 8.17
C ASP A 21 17.67 0.15 7.20
N GLY A 22 16.75 0.42 6.27
CA GLY A 22 16.38 -0.53 5.22
C GLY A 22 14.93 -0.46 4.77
N LEU A 23 14.45 -1.60 4.25
CA LEU A 23 13.09 -1.77 3.74
C LEU A 23 12.24 -2.56 4.74
N TYR A 24 11.06 -2.05 5.04
CA TYR A 24 10.06 -2.71 5.87
C TYR A 24 8.84 -3.04 5.02
N PHE A 25 8.39 -4.28 5.11
CA PHE A 25 7.30 -4.79 4.29
C PHE A 25 6.14 -5.21 5.18
N GLY A 26 4.93 -4.73 4.85
CA GLY A 26 3.67 -5.25 5.36
C GLY A 26 2.87 -5.82 4.21
N GLU A 27 2.39 -7.06 4.35
CA GLU A 27 1.53 -7.72 3.36
C GLU A 27 0.38 -8.44 4.05
N GLY A 28 -0.80 -8.34 3.44
CA GLY A 28 -1.95 -9.12 3.83
C GLY A 28 -3.22 -8.68 3.11
N PRO A 29 -4.37 -9.27 3.47
CA PRO A 29 -5.63 -8.95 2.84
C PRO A 29 -5.99 -7.48 3.02
N MET A 30 -6.53 -6.85 1.97
CA MET A 30 -6.92 -5.44 1.99
C MET A 30 -7.83 -5.06 3.18
N THR A 31 -8.73 -5.96 3.59
CA THR A 31 -9.62 -5.75 4.74
C THR A 31 -8.88 -5.71 6.08
N VAL A 32 -7.78 -6.44 6.20
CA VAL A 32 -6.95 -6.46 7.41
C VAL A 32 -6.07 -5.21 7.43
N MET A 33 -5.43 -4.88 6.31
CA MET A 33 -4.52 -3.75 6.20
C MET A 33 -5.24 -2.39 6.43
N GLN A 34 -6.51 -2.27 6.05
CA GLN A 34 -7.33 -1.09 6.36
C GLN A 34 -7.61 -0.87 7.85
N ARG A 35 -7.35 -1.86 8.70
CA ARG A 35 -7.49 -1.77 10.17
C ARG A 35 -6.14 -1.69 10.88
N GLU A 36 -5.05 -1.87 10.16
CA GLU A 36 -3.71 -1.82 10.71
C GLU A 36 -3.30 -0.35 10.93
N PRO A 37 -2.85 0.04 12.13
CA PRO A 37 -2.61 1.44 12.49
C PRO A 37 -1.70 2.24 11.55
N LEU A 38 -0.67 1.61 10.97
CA LEU A 38 0.27 2.30 10.07
C LEU A 38 -0.20 2.30 8.61
N ALA A 39 -0.82 1.22 8.16
CA ALA A 39 -1.29 1.04 6.79
C ALA A 39 -2.60 1.81 6.51
N ALA A 40 -3.54 1.78 7.46
CA ALA A 40 -4.88 2.35 7.29
C ALA A 40 -4.88 3.81 6.80
N PRO A 41 -4.18 4.77 7.45
CA PRO A 41 -4.20 6.16 6.99
C PRO A 41 -3.59 6.33 5.59
N ILE A 42 -2.57 5.53 5.25
CA ILE A 42 -1.93 5.58 3.94
C ILE A 42 -2.87 5.07 2.86
N LEU A 43 -3.54 3.94 3.10
CA LEU A 43 -4.51 3.36 2.18
C LEU A 43 -5.69 4.31 1.95
N GLN A 44 -6.16 4.98 3.02
CA GLN A 44 -7.22 5.97 2.91
C GLN A 44 -6.80 7.13 2.00
N THR A 45 -5.69 7.80 2.30
CA THR A 45 -5.22 8.94 1.50
C THR A 45 -4.88 8.56 0.07
N ALA A 46 -4.28 7.38 -0.16
CA ALA A 46 -4.00 6.89 -1.51
C ALA A 46 -5.29 6.64 -2.30
N THR A 47 -6.34 6.12 -1.64
CA THR A 47 -7.66 5.92 -2.26
C THR A 47 -8.31 7.25 -2.63
N GLU A 48 -8.29 8.22 -1.72
CA GLU A 48 -8.81 9.57 -1.95
C GLU A 48 -8.07 10.25 -3.12
N LEU A 49 -6.74 10.13 -3.17
CA LEU A 49 -5.93 10.66 -4.26
C LEU A 49 -6.28 10.00 -5.60
N LEU A 50 -6.41 8.67 -5.63
CA LEU A 50 -6.80 7.95 -6.84
C LEU A 50 -8.16 8.43 -7.35
N GLN A 51 -9.14 8.59 -6.46
CA GLN A 51 -10.47 9.10 -6.82
C GLN A 51 -10.38 10.50 -7.42
N ALA A 52 -9.59 11.40 -6.83
CA ALA A 52 -9.38 12.74 -7.34
C ALA A 52 -8.75 12.73 -8.74
N VAL A 53 -7.71 11.91 -8.96
CA VAL A 53 -7.05 11.78 -10.27
C VAL A 53 -8.02 11.24 -11.32
N VAL A 54 -8.77 10.18 -11.00
CA VAL A 54 -9.78 9.62 -11.92
C VAL A 54 -10.83 10.67 -12.29
N ALA A 55 -11.28 11.48 -11.33
CA ALA A 55 -12.24 12.56 -11.60
C ALA A 55 -11.68 13.62 -12.57
N THR A 56 -10.37 13.90 -12.54
CA THR A 56 -9.76 14.84 -13.51
C THR A 56 -9.70 14.31 -14.94
N GLY A 57 -9.65 12.99 -15.13
CA GLY A 57 -9.62 12.36 -16.45
C GLY A 57 -10.99 12.06 -17.05
N ALA A 58 -12.07 12.27 -16.27
CA ALA A 58 -13.45 12.01 -16.68
C ALA A 58 -14.14 13.22 -17.34
N THR A 59 -13.43 14.34 -17.49
CA THR A 59 -13.86 15.56 -18.19
C THR A 59 -13.27 15.63 -19.59
#